data_AF-A0A9W8JIT1-F1
#
_entry.id   AF-A0A9W8JIT1-F1
#
_cell.length_a   1.000
_cell.length_b   1.000
_cell.length_c   1.000
_cell.angle_alpha   90.00
_cell.angle_beta   90.00
_cell.angle_gamma   90.00
#
_symmetry.space_group_name_H-M   'P 1'
#
loop_
_entity.id
_entity.type
_entity.pdbx_description
1 polymer ?
#
loop_
_entity_poly.entity_id
_entity_poly.type
_entity_poly.pdbx_seq_one_letter_code
_entity_poly.pdbx_strand_id
1 'polypeptide(L)'
;MMDRLLGPHTHEANAHNHFVENWWNWHTDHPHLDEALLSGCASYRAFERYLSGNDLYLLPRNKHDLERILRRYAHDAIHNAISQSRSPLQTGGYSRICHDAEQSIGDVLKTGNNVQILLALHRPNNGASAIKASPTGHGAIATT
;
A
#
# COMPACT_ATOMS: atom_id res chain seq x y z
N MET A 1 -5.29 3.06 10.31
CA MET A 1 -5.07 3.88 9.10
C MET A 1 -5.74 3.27 7.89
N MET A 2 -5.68 1.95 7.71
CA MET A 2 -6.35 1.27 6.60
C MET A 2 -7.87 1.52 6.58
N ASP A 3 -8.54 1.41 7.73
CA ASP A 3 -9.99 1.69 7.90
C ASP A 3 -10.45 3.07 7.37
N ARG A 4 -9.56 4.07 7.38
CA ARG A 4 -9.86 5.40 6.86
C ARG A 4 -9.77 5.50 5.33
N LEU A 5 -8.83 4.75 4.74
CA LEU A 5 -8.57 4.79 3.30
C LEU A 5 -9.48 3.82 2.56
N LEU A 6 -9.62 2.62 3.12
CA LEU A 6 -10.35 1.48 2.60
C LEU A 6 -11.08 0.81 3.78
N GLY A 7 -12.13 1.48 4.26
CA GLY A 7 -12.96 0.98 5.37
C GLY A 7 -13.59 -0.37 5.04
N PRO A 8 -14.08 -1.11 6.06
CA PRO A 8 -14.61 -2.47 5.89
C PRO A 8 -15.81 -2.57 4.94
N HIS A 9 -16.44 -1.44 4.61
CA HIS A 9 -17.56 -1.38 3.68
C HIS A 9 -17.15 -1.06 2.24
N THR A 10 -15.86 -0.83 1.95
CA THR A 10 -15.42 -0.57 0.58
C THR A 10 -15.28 -1.86 -0.20
N HIS A 11 -15.38 -1.75 -1.52
CA HIS A 11 -15.23 -2.89 -2.42
C HIS A 11 -13.86 -3.56 -2.26
N GLU A 12 -12.80 -2.77 -2.07
CA GLU A 12 -11.43 -3.27 -1.90
C GLU A 12 -11.25 -4.07 -0.61
N ALA A 13 -11.83 -3.61 0.50
CA ALA A 13 -11.76 -4.33 1.78
C ALA A 13 -12.53 -5.64 1.72
N ASN A 14 -13.73 -5.64 1.13
CA ASN A 14 -14.52 -6.85 0.92
C ASN A 14 -13.81 -7.83 -0.02
N ALA A 15 -13.24 -7.33 -1.12
CA ALA A 15 -12.47 -8.13 -2.07
C ALA A 15 -11.23 -8.75 -1.41
N HIS A 16 -10.52 -7.99 -0.57
CA HIS A 16 -9.38 -8.50 0.18
C HIS A 16 -9.78 -9.60 1.17
N ASN A 17 -10.83 -9.37 1.97
CA ASN A 17 -11.31 -10.37 2.94
C ASN A 17 -11.74 -11.65 2.21
N HIS A 18 -12.53 -11.52 1.15
CA HIS A 18 -12.94 -12.67 0.35
C HIS A 18 -11.74 -13.38 -0.30
N PHE A 19 -10.75 -12.63 -0.79
CA PHE A 19 -9.53 -13.20 -1.35
C PHE A 19 -8.74 -13.98 -0.28
N VAL A 20 -8.53 -13.42 0.91
CA VAL A 20 -7.79 -14.06 2.00
C VAL A 20 -8.53 -15.28 2.55
N GLU A 21 -9.86 -15.25 2.61
CA GLU A 21 -10.66 -16.39 3.10
C GLU A 21 -10.77 -17.52 2.08
N ASN A 22 -10.66 -17.24 0.78
CA ASN A 22 -10.90 -18.23 -0.28
C ASN A 22 -9.67 -18.51 -1.14
N TRP A 23 -8.48 -18.05 -0.73
CA TRP A 23 -7.26 -18.12 -1.56
C TRP A 23 -6.89 -19.56 -1.96
N TRP A 24 -7.25 -20.56 -1.15
CA TRP A 24 -7.00 -21.97 -1.43
C TRP A 24 -8.03 -22.64 -2.37
N ASN A 25 -9.25 -22.10 -2.50
CA ASN A 25 -10.35 -22.70 -3.28
C ASN A 25 -10.64 -22.00 -4.61
N TRP A 26 -9.96 -20.91 -4.90
CA TRP A 26 -10.10 -20.10 -6.11
C TRP A 26 -10.16 -20.88 -7.44
N HIS A 27 -9.35 -21.93 -7.57
CA HIS A 27 -9.25 -22.74 -8.79
C HIS A 27 -10.34 -23.81 -8.91
N THR A 28 -11.11 -24.03 -7.83
CA THR A 28 -11.99 -25.19 -7.70
C THR A 28 -13.43 -24.85 -8.11
N ASP A 29 -13.88 -23.62 -7.84
CA ASP A 29 -15.29 -23.24 -8.00
C ASP A 29 -15.59 -22.38 -9.24
N HIS A 30 -14.57 -21.77 -9.89
CA HIS A 30 -14.79 -20.89 -11.04
C HIS A 30 -13.89 -21.23 -12.24
N PRO A 31 -14.45 -21.30 -13.48
CA PRO A 31 -13.67 -21.57 -14.69
C PRO A 31 -12.72 -20.43 -15.05
N HIS A 32 -12.95 -19.23 -14.52
CA HIS A 32 -12.16 -18.02 -14.75
C HIS A 32 -11.94 -17.26 -13.44
N LEU A 33 -10.91 -16.42 -13.46
CA LEU A 33 -10.70 -15.40 -12.45
C LEU A 33 -11.86 -14.42 -12.34
N ASP A 34 -12.24 -14.10 -11.11
CA ASP A 34 -12.99 -12.87 -10.85
C ASP A 34 -12.02 -11.67 -10.92
N GLU A 35 -12.06 -10.96 -12.04
CA GLU A 35 -11.21 -9.82 -12.33
C GLU A 35 -11.48 -8.63 -11.40
N ALA A 36 -12.75 -8.40 -11.04
CA ALA A 36 -13.14 -7.30 -10.15
C ALA A 36 -12.70 -7.58 -8.71
N LEU A 37 -12.83 -8.83 -8.26
CA LEU A 37 -12.34 -9.23 -6.95
C LEU A 37 -10.81 -9.11 -6.87
N LEU A 38 -10.10 -9.54 -7.91
CA LEU A 38 -8.65 -9.44 -7.92
C LEU A 38 -8.17 -7.99 -7.95
N SER A 39 -8.81 -7.12 -8.75
CA SER A 39 -8.42 -5.70 -8.82
C SER A 39 -8.65 -4.99 -7.48
N GLY A 40 -9.78 -5.24 -6.83
CA GLY A 40 -10.07 -4.71 -5.48
C GLY A 40 -9.08 -5.19 -4.43
N CYS A 41 -8.77 -6.49 -4.41
CA CYS A 41 -7.76 -7.04 -3.50
C CYS A 41 -6.37 -6.45 -3.75
N ALA A 42 -5.98 -6.26 -5.01
CA ALA A 42 -4.69 -5.69 -5.37
C ALA A 42 -4.56 -4.23 -4.89
N SER A 43 -5.59 -3.41 -5.06
CA SER A 43 -5.64 -2.05 -4.52
C SER A 43 -5.49 -2.04 -3.00
N TYR A 44 -6.21 -2.92 -2.30
CA TYR A 44 -6.09 -3.04 -0.84
C TYR A 44 -4.67 -3.39 -0.42
N ARG A 45 -4.05 -4.42 -1.02
CA ARG A 45 -2.68 -4.85 -0.69
C ARG A 45 -1.64 -3.78 -1.01
N ALA A 46 -1.86 -2.97 -2.05
CA ALA A 46 -0.99 -1.86 -2.37
C ALA A 46 -0.96 -0.80 -1.26
N PHE A 47 -2.13 -0.41 -0.76
CA PHE A 47 -2.24 0.52 0.37
C PHE A 47 -1.72 -0.10 1.66
N GLU A 48 -2.04 -1.35 1.96
CA GLU A 48 -1.52 -2.07 3.14
C GLU A 48 0.03 -2.09 3.14
N ARG A 49 0.64 -2.47 2.01
CA ARG A 49 2.10 -2.49 1.85
C ARG A 49 2.68 -1.10 2.02
N TYR A 50 2.08 -0.07 1.40
CA TYR A 50 2.53 1.30 1.59
C TYR A 50 2.44 1.72 3.06
N LEU A 51 1.29 1.53 3.72
CA LEU A 51 1.09 1.91 5.12
C LEU A 51 2.09 1.26 6.08
N SER A 52 2.46 0.01 5.83
CA SER A 52 3.49 -0.69 6.62
C SER A 52 4.90 -0.11 6.43
N GLY A 53 5.12 0.66 5.36
CA GLY A 53 6.45 1.15 4.96
C GLY A 53 7.36 0.06 4.40
N ASN A 54 6.84 -1.15 4.15
CA ASN A 54 7.64 -2.24 3.62
C ASN A 54 8.08 -1.94 2.18
N ASP A 55 9.35 -2.22 1.88
CA ASP A 55 9.97 -1.98 0.56
C ASP A 55 9.92 -0.51 0.08
N LEU A 56 9.80 0.44 1.01
CA LEU A 56 9.75 1.89 0.70
C LEU A 56 11.14 2.53 0.87
N TYR A 57 12.01 2.34 -0.12
CA TYR A 57 13.37 2.91 -0.12
C TYR A 57 13.42 4.39 -0.56
N LEU A 58 12.43 4.82 -1.34
CA LEU A 58 12.30 6.20 -1.84
C LEU A 58 10.94 6.75 -1.43
N LEU A 59 10.97 7.82 -0.63
CA LEU A 59 9.75 8.49 -0.19
C LEU A 59 9.13 9.30 -1.34
N PRO A 60 7.83 9.13 -1.61
CA PRO A 60 7.14 9.95 -2.60
C PRO A 60 7.13 11.41 -2.16
N ARG A 61 7.43 12.33 -3.09
CA ARG A 61 7.47 13.78 -2.79
C ARG A 61 6.15 14.45 -3.09
N ASN A 62 5.40 13.91 -4.03
CA ASN A 62 4.15 14.45 -4.55
C ASN A 62 3.14 13.32 -4.83
N LYS A 63 1.91 13.70 -5.20
CA LYS A 63 0.83 12.76 -5.53
C LYS A 63 1.23 11.77 -6.63
N HIS A 64 1.90 12.24 -7.67
CA HIS A 64 2.26 11.41 -8.82
C HIS A 64 3.26 10.31 -8.43
N ASP A 65 4.26 10.63 -7.60
CA ASP A 65 5.20 9.63 -7.08
C ASP A 65 4.50 8.59 -6.21
N LEU A 66 3.59 9.05 -5.34
CA LEU A 66 2.80 8.18 -4.46
C LEU A 66 1.93 7.22 -5.28
N GLU A 67 1.22 7.76 -6.26
CA GLU A 67 0.37 6.99 -7.16
C GLU A 67 1.21 5.96 -7.93
N ARG A 68 2.37 6.34 -8.48
CA ARG A 68 3.28 5.42 -9.17
C ARG A 68 3.75 4.26 -8.28
N ILE A 69 4.05 4.51 -7.01
CA ILE A 69 4.44 3.47 -6.05
C ILE A 69 3.28 2.52 -5.78
N LEU A 70 2.08 3.06 -5.52
CA LEU A 70 0.88 2.26 -5.26
C LEU A 70 0.50 1.39 -6.46
N ARG A 71 0.55 1.94 -7.68
CA ARG A 71 0.30 1.18 -8.92
C ARG A 71 1.28 0.01 -9.08
N ARG A 72 2.58 0.24 -8.82
CA ARG A 72 3.57 -0.84 -8.83
C ARG A 72 3.24 -1.94 -7.82
N TYR A 73 2.90 -1.57 -6.59
CA TYR A 73 2.52 -2.56 -5.57
C TYR A 73 1.25 -3.33 -5.93
N ALA A 74 0.27 -2.68 -6.57
CA ALA A 74 -0.93 -3.36 -7.06
C ALA A 74 -0.59 -4.35 -8.18
N HIS A 75 0.25 -3.96 -9.15
CA HIS A 75 0.71 -4.85 -10.22
C HIS A 75 1.47 -6.05 -9.68
N ASP A 76 2.35 -5.86 -8.69
CA ASP A 76 3.03 -6.97 -7.98
C ASP A 76 2.01 -7.93 -7.36
N ALA A 77 0.98 -7.40 -6.68
CA ALA A 77 -0.06 -8.21 -6.06
C ALA A 77 -0.87 -9.00 -7.10
N ILE A 78 -1.20 -8.38 -8.24
CA ILE A 78 -1.89 -9.00 -9.38
C ILE A 78 -1.03 -10.12 -9.96
N HIS A 79 0.25 -9.87 -10.23
CA HIS A 79 1.18 -10.88 -10.73
C HIS A 79 1.31 -12.07 -9.78
N ASN A 80 1.43 -11.81 -8.48
CA ASN A 80 1.52 -12.86 -7.47
C ASN A 80 0.24 -13.70 -7.43
N ALA A 81 -0.93 -13.07 -7.46
CA ALA A 81 -2.21 -13.77 -7.46
C ALA A 81 -2.42 -14.59 -8.73
N ILE A 82 -2.10 -14.05 -9.91
CA ILE A 82 -2.19 -14.78 -11.19
C ILE A 82 -1.20 -15.95 -11.23
N SER A 83 0.01 -15.77 -10.70
CA SER A 83 1.01 -16.86 -10.68
C SER A 83 0.61 -17.99 -9.74
N GLN A 84 -0.13 -17.68 -8.67
CA GLN A 84 -0.68 -18.66 -7.74
C GLN A 84 -1.96 -19.31 -8.30
N SER A 85 -2.74 -18.54 -9.04
CA SER A 85 -3.89 -19.00 -9.80
C SER A 85 -3.48 -20.04 -10.83
N ARG A 86 -4.21 -21.16 -10.83
CA ARG A 86 -4.15 -22.17 -11.89
C ARG A 86 -5.26 -21.99 -12.93
N SER A 87 -6.06 -20.94 -12.79
CA SER A 87 -7.18 -20.63 -13.68
C SER A 87 -6.76 -19.64 -14.77
N PRO A 88 -7.21 -19.83 -16.02
CA PRO A 88 -6.89 -18.92 -17.11
C PRO A 88 -7.62 -17.59 -16.96
N LEU A 89 -6.92 -16.50 -17.27
CA LEU A 89 -7.51 -15.18 -17.48
C LEU A 89 -8.29 -15.16 -18.80
N GLN A 90 -9.35 -14.36 -18.85
CA GLN A 90 -10.00 -14.04 -20.11
C GLN A 90 -9.07 -13.15 -20.97
N THR A 91 -9.32 -13.12 -22.28
CA THR A 91 -8.59 -12.22 -23.19
C THR A 91 -8.76 -10.76 -22.74
N GLY A 92 -7.63 -10.07 -22.55
CA GLY A 92 -7.60 -8.70 -22.03
C GLY A 92 -7.81 -8.59 -20.51
N GLY A 93 -8.03 -9.70 -19.79
CA GLY A 93 -8.34 -9.69 -18.36
C GLY A 93 -7.24 -9.06 -17.51
N TYR A 94 -5.98 -9.37 -17.79
CA TYR A 94 -4.85 -8.72 -17.11
C TYR A 94 -4.92 -7.18 -17.22
N SER A 95 -5.19 -6.66 -18.43
CA SER A 95 -5.28 -5.23 -18.66
C SER A 95 -6.45 -4.59 -17.92
N ARG A 96 -7.60 -5.27 -17.82
CA ARG A 96 -8.77 -4.80 -17.08
C ARG A 96 -8.51 -4.78 -15.58
N ILE A 97 -7.94 -5.86 -15.04
CA ILE A 97 -7.58 -5.94 -13.62
C ILE A 97 -6.63 -4.80 -13.23
N CYS A 98 -5.57 -4.57 -14.01
CA CYS A 98 -4.66 -3.46 -13.76
C CYS A 98 -5.39 -2.11 -13.84
N HIS A 99 -6.21 -1.90 -14.86
CA HIS A 99 -6.97 -0.66 -15.03
C HIS A 99 -7.88 -0.36 -13.84
N ASP A 100 -8.66 -1.34 -13.40
CA ASP A 100 -9.62 -1.20 -12.30
C ASP A 100 -8.90 -0.96 -10.96
N ALA A 101 -7.77 -1.64 -10.75
CA ALA A 101 -6.95 -1.42 -9.56
C ALA A 101 -6.36 0.01 -9.55
N GLU A 102 -5.81 0.46 -10.68
CA GLU A 102 -5.29 1.82 -10.83
C GLU A 102 -6.37 2.89 -10.63
N GLN A 103 -7.58 2.64 -11.14
CA GLN A 103 -8.73 3.52 -10.95
C GLN A 103 -9.10 3.62 -9.47
N SER A 104 -9.26 2.48 -8.78
CA SER A 104 -9.56 2.42 -7.34
C SER A 104 -8.52 3.19 -6.52
N ILE A 105 -7.22 2.98 -6.80
CA ILE A 105 -6.13 3.77 -6.18
C ILE A 105 -6.33 5.27 -6.44
N GLY A 106 -6.58 5.64 -7.68
CA GLY A 106 -6.80 7.03 -8.07
C GLY A 106 -7.95 7.68 -7.30
N ASP A 107 -9.04 6.95 -7.08
CA ASP A 107 -10.24 7.44 -6.41
C ASP A 107 -10.03 7.58 -4.90
N VAL A 108 -9.33 6.64 -4.25
CA VAL A 108 -8.89 6.78 -2.85
C VAL A 108 -7.98 8.00 -2.68
N LEU A 109 -7.04 8.23 -3.61
CA LEU A 109 -6.13 9.38 -3.55
C LEU A 109 -6.83 10.72 -3.80
N LYS A 110 -7.89 10.76 -4.61
CA LYS A 110 -8.70 11.98 -4.82
C LYS A 110 -9.58 12.32 -3.61
N THR A 111 -9.83 11.37 -2.72
CA THR A 111 -10.77 11.53 -1.61
C THR A 111 -10.14 12.31 -0.45
N GLY A 112 -10.75 13.45 -0.11
CA GLY A 112 -10.37 14.27 1.04
C GLY A 112 -8.88 14.64 1.08
N ASN A 113 -8.26 14.45 2.24
CA ASN A 113 -6.84 14.78 2.47
C ASN A 113 -5.92 13.55 2.41
N ASN A 114 -6.35 12.46 1.76
CA ASN A 114 -5.63 11.18 1.79
C ASN A 114 -4.19 11.31 1.26
N VAL A 115 -3.98 12.06 0.17
CA VAL A 115 -2.64 12.31 -0.38
C VAL A 115 -1.71 12.98 0.64
N GLN A 116 -2.18 14.03 1.33
CA GLN A 116 -1.35 14.75 2.30
C GLN A 116 -0.94 13.84 3.46
N ILE A 117 -1.87 13.02 3.95
CA ILE A 117 -1.64 12.09 5.04
C ILE A 117 -0.63 11.02 4.62
N LEU A 118 -0.83 10.40 3.45
CA LEU A 118 0.05 9.36 2.93
C LEU A 118 1.47 9.91 2.69
N LEU A 119 1.60 11.11 2.12
CA LEU A 119 2.90 11.75 1.92
C LEU A 119 3.61 12.11 3.24
N ALA A 120 2.87 12.36 4.31
CA ALA A 120 3.42 12.66 5.63
C ALA A 120 3.77 11.38 6.43
N LEU A 121 3.18 10.24 6.09
CA LEU A 121 3.20 9.02 6.90
C LEU A 121 4.62 8.52 7.24
N HIS A 122 5.50 8.49 6.24
CA HIS A 122 6.85 7.93 6.37
C HIS A 122 7.94 9.00 6.47
N ARG A 123 7.57 10.28 6.60
CA ARG A 123 8.56 11.33 6.79
C ARG A 123 9.17 11.17 8.19
N PRO A 124 10.52 11.21 8.32
CA PRO A 124 11.14 11.22 9.63
C PRO A 124 10.61 12.43 10.41
N ASN A 125 10.02 12.17 11.58
CA ASN A 125 9.57 13.22 12.46
C ASN A 125 10.81 13.88 13.07
N ASN A 126 11.37 14.87 12.38
CA ASN A 126 12.60 15.58 12.78
C ASN A 126 12.49 16.34 14.13
N GLY A 127 11.41 16.16 14.90
CA GLY A 127 11.16 16.81 16.19
C GLY A 127 11.29 15.94 17.44
N ALA A 128 11.59 14.64 17.36
CA ALA A 128 11.62 13.76 18.54
C ALA A 128 13.02 13.37 19.06
N SER A 129 14.10 13.85 18.43
CA SER A 129 15.48 13.61 18.87
C SER A 129 16.28 14.91 18.93
N ALA A 130 15.83 15.85 19.76
CA ALA A 130 16.59 17.06 20.07
C ALA A 130 16.47 17.47 21.54
N ILE A 131 16.37 16.52 22.47
CA ILE A 131 16.65 16.80 23.90
C ILE A 131 17.28 15.56 24.56
N LYS A 132 18.57 15.34 24.33
CA LYS A 132 19.44 14.82 25.39
C LYS A 132 20.69 15.69 25.43
N ALA A 133 20.73 16.46 26.52
CA ALA A 133 21.73 17.40 26.97
C ALA A 133 23.15 17.22 26.41
N SER A 134 23.67 18.29 25.82
CA SER A 134 25.10 18.59 25.87
C SER A 134 25.49 18.88 27.33
N PRO A 135 26.48 18.19 27.92
CA PRO A 135 27.30 18.79 28.94
C PRO A 135 28.44 19.53 28.24
N THR A 136 28.34 20.85 28.22
CA THR A 136 29.44 21.76 27.87
C THR A 136 30.62 21.46 28.79
N GLY A 137 31.74 21.00 28.23
CA GLY A 137 33.01 20.93 28.95
C GLY A 137 33.65 22.32 29.08
N HIS A 138 34.34 22.57 30.19
CA HIS A 138 35.46 23.51 30.47
C HIS A 138 35.81 23.23 31.95
N GLY A 139 37.01 22.99 32.46
CA GLY A 139 38.39 23.13 32.01
C GLY A 139 39.23 23.51 33.26
N ALA A 140 40.21 22.67 33.60
CA ALA A 140 41.49 22.99 34.27
C ALA A 140 41.60 23.44 35.76
N ILE A 141 42.42 22.65 36.49
CA ILE A 141 43.53 22.94 37.46
C ILE A 141 43.32 23.74 38.76
N ALA A 142 43.83 23.20 39.89
CA ALA A 142 44.95 23.78 40.66
C ALA A 142 45.33 22.93 41.92
N THR A 143 46.63 22.88 42.15
CA THR A 143 47.46 22.36 43.24
C THR A 143 47.07 22.86 44.64
N THR A 144 47.25 22.05 45.69
CA THR A 144 48.02 22.38 46.92
C THR A 144 48.41 21.09 47.64
#